data_AF-A0A9W7SJ17-F1
#
_entry.id   AF-A0A9W7SJ17-F1
#
_cell.length_a   1.000
_cell.length_b   1.000
_cell.length_c   1.000
_cell.angle_alpha   90.00
_cell.angle_beta   90.00
_cell.angle_gamma   90.00
#
_symmetry.space_group_name_H-M   'P 1'
#
loop_
_entity.id
_entity.type
_entity.pdbx_description
1 polymer ?
#
loop_
_entity_poly.entity_id
_entity_poly.type
_entity_poly.pdbx_seq_one_letter_code
_entity_poly.pdbx_strand_id
1 'polypeptide(L)'
;MHLKLFNSICANPACNNHRNIQALSGHLIISNATAGSLKAQLLFAAQMRTRNGLNQMWQECQDFDACTEAAKMEKVENYLVNESFALKGRQRDVDQASMILHIEEVWLERLYRGEARGLWMLRELARQLRLPGDVVVMLQAGPLSREEQGQETPESDGKSAHERIACHWKKLGFDEWSDSDDAWLCLRVDEMKQPAGSTAQGGA
;
A
#
# COMPACT_ATOMS: atom_id res chain seq x y z
N MET A 1 17.39 -0.97 -14.68
CA MET A 1 16.40 -1.44 -13.68
C MET A 1 15.02 -1.26 -14.25
N HIS A 2 14.13 -2.24 -14.14
CA HIS A 2 12.73 -2.11 -14.53
C HIS A 2 11.83 -2.91 -13.58
N LEU A 3 10.56 -2.52 -13.47
CA LEU A 3 9.54 -3.28 -12.76
C LEU A 3 8.75 -4.10 -13.78
N LYS A 4 8.75 -5.43 -13.62
CA LYS A 4 7.94 -6.33 -14.45
C LYS A 4 6.68 -6.67 -13.68
N LEU A 5 5.52 -6.26 -14.19
CA LEU A 5 4.22 -6.52 -13.58
C LEU A 5 3.55 -7.77 -14.14
N PHE A 6 2.77 -8.41 -13.29
CA PHE A 6 1.96 -9.57 -13.56
C PHE A 6 0.59 -9.32 -12.94
N ASN A 7 -0.47 -9.54 -13.70
CA ASN A 7 -1.77 -9.70 -13.08
C ASN A 7 -1.74 -11.02 -12.33
N SER A 8 -1.84 -10.99 -11.01
CA SER A 8 -2.05 -12.20 -10.25
C SER A 8 -3.51 -12.59 -10.44
N ILE A 9 -3.76 -13.44 -11.43
CA ILE A 9 -5.02 -14.19 -11.43
C ILE A 9 -4.92 -15.09 -10.21
N CYS A 10 -5.65 -14.73 -9.17
CA CYS A 10 -5.81 -15.56 -8.00
C CYS A 10 -6.22 -16.96 -8.48
N ALA A 11 -5.52 -17.99 -7.97
CA ALA A 11 -5.69 -19.37 -8.43
C ALA A 11 -7.12 -19.89 -8.19
N ASN A 12 -7.86 -19.25 -7.27
CA ASN A 12 -9.27 -19.49 -7.05
C ASN A 12 -10.13 -18.78 -8.13
N PRO A 13 -10.88 -19.51 -8.97
CA PRO A 13 -11.74 -18.93 -10.00
C PRO A 13 -12.79 -17.95 -9.45
N ALA A 14 -13.16 -18.06 -8.18
CA ALA A 14 -14.06 -17.12 -7.51
C ALA A 14 -13.49 -15.69 -7.49
N CYS A 15 -12.15 -15.55 -7.47
CA CYS A 15 -11.48 -14.25 -7.56
C CYS A 15 -11.80 -13.49 -8.87
N ASN A 16 -12.17 -14.19 -9.94
CA ASN A 16 -12.57 -13.54 -11.21
C ASN A 16 -13.91 -12.80 -11.12
N ASN A 17 -14.66 -12.98 -10.03
CA ASN A 17 -15.94 -12.31 -9.82
C ASN A 17 -15.81 -10.93 -9.14
N HIS A 18 -14.63 -10.57 -8.59
CA HIS A 18 -14.40 -9.27 -7.97
C HIS A 18 -14.04 -8.22 -9.02
N ARG A 19 -15.06 -7.61 -9.63
CA ARG A 19 -14.86 -6.59 -10.69
C ARG A 19 -14.21 -5.31 -10.19
N ASN A 20 -14.27 -5.07 -8.87
CA ASN A 20 -13.79 -3.84 -8.24
C ASN A 20 -12.46 -4.01 -7.49
N ILE A 21 -11.86 -5.21 -7.51
CA ILE A 21 -10.56 -5.48 -6.89
C ILE A 21 -9.67 -6.18 -7.91
N GLN A 22 -8.51 -5.61 -8.18
CA GLN A 22 -7.50 -6.20 -9.06
C GLN A 22 -6.25 -6.54 -8.25
N ALA A 23 -5.90 -7.82 -8.21
CA ALA A 23 -4.66 -8.29 -7.61
C ALA A 23 -3.47 -8.10 -8.58
N LEU A 24 -2.36 -7.64 -8.03
CA LEU A 24 -1.16 -7.27 -8.77
C LEU A 24 0.07 -7.88 -8.10
N SER A 25 1.01 -8.34 -8.92
CA SER A 25 2.32 -8.76 -8.46
C SER A 25 3.40 -8.19 -9.37
N GLY A 26 4.57 -7.92 -8.83
CA GLY A 26 5.66 -7.33 -9.58
C GLY A 26 7.03 -7.84 -9.14
N HIS A 27 7.97 -7.88 -10.08
CA HIS A 27 9.38 -8.15 -9.81
C HIS A 27 10.24 -6.98 -10.23
N LEU A 28 11.11 -6.53 -9.33
CA LEU A 28 12.17 -5.59 -9.65
C LEU A 28 13.29 -6.35 -10.35
N ILE A 29 13.63 -5.98 -11.58
CA ILE A 29 14.70 -6.62 -12.34
C ILE A 29 15.90 -5.66 -12.47
N ILE A 30 17.05 -6.09 -11.95
CA ILE A 30 18.34 -5.40 -12.06
C ILE A 30 19.33 -6.38 -12.69
N SER A 31 19.97 -5.97 -13.79
CA SER A 31 20.97 -6.80 -14.50
C SER A 31 20.50 -8.23 -14.79
N ASN A 32 19.23 -8.38 -15.19
CA ASN A 32 18.55 -9.66 -15.47
C ASN A 32 18.31 -10.58 -14.27
N ALA A 33 18.56 -10.13 -13.04
CA ALA A 33 18.21 -10.84 -11.81
C ALA A 33 17.01 -10.19 -11.10
N THR A 34 16.22 -11.00 -10.40
CA THR A 34 15.15 -10.52 -9.53
C THR A 34 15.76 -9.91 -8.26
N ALA A 35 15.70 -8.59 -8.15
CA ALA A 35 16.24 -7.81 -7.04
C ALA A 35 15.20 -7.53 -5.94
N GLY A 36 13.93 -7.84 -6.20
CA GLY A 36 12.83 -7.58 -5.27
C GLY A 36 11.47 -8.00 -5.81
N SER A 37 10.47 -7.99 -4.93
CA SER A 37 9.08 -8.30 -5.22
C SER A 37 8.15 -7.22 -4.67
N LEU A 38 6.99 -7.12 -5.30
CA LEU A 38 5.87 -6.31 -4.83
C LEU A 38 4.57 -7.10 -4.98
N LYS A 39 3.71 -7.01 -3.99
CA LYS A 39 2.32 -7.47 -4.04
C LYS A 39 1.39 -6.32 -3.67
N ALA A 40 0.33 -6.16 -4.45
CA ALA A 40 -0.63 -5.08 -4.25
C ALA A 40 -2.02 -5.48 -4.71
N GLN A 41 -3.01 -4.73 -4.22
CA GLN A 41 -4.39 -4.82 -4.65
C GLN A 41 -4.87 -3.41 -5.02
N LEU A 42 -5.47 -3.27 -6.19
CA LEU A 42 -6.11 -2.02 -6.63
C LEU A 42 -7.61 -2.15 -6.41
N LEU A 43 -8.17 -1.29 -5.57
CA LEU A 43 -9.59 -1.21 -5.26
C LEU A 43 -10.22 -0.03 -6.01
N PHE A 44 -11.32 -0.27 -6.72
CA PHE A 44 -12.13 0.78 -7.34
C PHE A 44 -13.11 1.37 -6.32
N ALA A 45 -12.58 2.06 -5.31
CA ALA A 45 -13.30 2.54 -4.13
C ALA A 45 -14.58 3.32 -4.45
N ALA A 46 -14.56 4.23 -5.44
CA ALA A 46 -15.76 4.97 -5.83
C ALA A 46 -16.90 4.05 -6.33
N GLN A 47 -16.58 2.99 -7.07
CA GLN A 47 -17.58 2.05 -7.58
C GLN A 47 -18.17 1.20 -6.45
N MET A 48 -17.32 0.79 -5.50
CA MET A 48 -17.73 0.00 -4.33
C MET A 48 -18.63 0.82 -3.39
N ARG A 49 -18.38 2.13 -3.22
CA ARG A 49 -19.20 3.03 -2.38
C ARG A 49 -20.58 3.34 -2.97
N THR A 50 -20.72 3.36 -4.30
CA THR A 50 -21.99 3.76 -4.97
C THR A 50 -23.02 2.63 -5.07
N ARG A 51 -22.61 1.38 -4.93
CA ARG A 51 -23.54 0.24 -4.90
C ARG A 51 -24.04 0.04 -3.47
N ASN A 52 -25.30 0.40 -3.23
CA ASN A 52 -26.18 -0.08 -2.16
C ASN A 52 -25.64 -0.20 -0.71
N GLY A 53 -24.83 0.75 -0.25
CA GLY A 53 -24.64 1.04 1.18
C GLY A 53 -23.26 0.71 1.76
N LEU A 54 -23.01 1.26 2.96
CA LEU A 54 -21.75 1.22 3.72
C LEU A 54 -21.14 -0.18 3.97
N ASN A 55 -21.85 -1.28 3.67
CA ASN A 55 -21.41 -2.65 3.94
C ASN A 55 -21.01 -3.45 2.68
N GLN A 56 -21.14 -2.88 1.47
CA GLN A 56 -20.84 -3.61 0.24
C GLN A 56 -19.34 -3.67 -0.06
N MET A 57 -18.59 -2.62 0.27
CA MET A 57 -17.13 -2.64 0.15
C MET A 57 -16.54 -3.68 1.11
N TRP A 58 -17.14 -3.85 2.30
CA TRP A 58 -16.80 -4.84 3.32
C TRP A 58 -16.92 -6.23 2.76
N GLN A 59 -18.12 -6.52 2.24
CA GLN A 59 -18.45 -7.83 1.72
C GLN A 59 -17.55 -8.17 0.53
N GLU A 60 -17.32 -7.23 -0.37
CA GLU A 60 -16.43 -7.46 -1.52
C GLU A 60 -14.97 -7.70 -1.11
N CYS A 61 -14.47 -7.00 -0.07
CA CYS A 61 -13.14 -7.23 0.52
C CYS A 61 -13.06 -8.56 1.26
N GLN A 62 -14.05 -8.92 2.07
CA GLN A 62 -14.12 -10.19 2.80
C GLN A 62 -14.21 -11.39 1.85
N ASP A 63 -15.08 -11.29 0.84
CA ASP A 63 -15.24 -12.34 -0.17
C ASP A 63 -13.93 -12.51 -0.96
N PHE A 64 -13.20 -11.42 -1.21
CA PHE A 64 -11.89 -11.46 -1.87
C PHE A 64 -10.83 -12.11 -0.97
N ASP A 65 -10.74 -11.70 0.29
CA ASP A 65 -9.84 -12.28 1.29
C ASP A 65 -10.07 -13.78 1.49
N ALA A 66 -11.32 -14.22 1.54
CA ALA A 66 -11.67 -15.64 1.61
C ALA A 66 -11.15 -16.44 0.41
N CYS A 67 -10.91 -15.78 -0.72
CA CYS A 67 -10.35 -16.41 -1.92
C CYS A 67 -8.82 -16.29 -2.03
N THR A 68 -8.20 -15.43 -1.22
CA THR A 68 -6.75 -15.18 -1.21
C THR A 68 -6.21 -15.23 0.22
N GLU A 69 -5.51 -16.32 0.59
CA GLU A 69 -4.94 -16.53 1.95
C GLU A 69 -4.04 -15.38 2.48
N ALA A 70 -3.69 -14.39 1.66
CA ALA A 70 -2.72 -13.34 1.98
C ALA A 70 -3.25 -11.89 1.96
N ALA A 71 -4.40 -11.59 1.36
CA ALA A 71 -4.69 -10.21 0.93
C ALA A 71 -5.09 -9.23 2.07
N LYS A 72 -5.59 -9.74 3.21
CA LYS A 72 -5.94 -8.94 4.43
C LYS A 72 -6.68 -7.62 4.14
N MET A 73 -7.52 -7.61 3.11
CA MET A 73 -8.33 -6.49 2.63
C MET A 73 -9.45 -6.12 3.61
N GLU A 74 -9.89 -7.06 4.45
CA GLU A 74 -10.81 -6.86 5.57
C GLU A 74 -10.35 -5.70 6.45
N LYS A 75 -9.04 -5.48 6.61
CA LYS A 75 -8.52 -4.36 7.40
C LYS A 75 -8.71 -2.98 6.75
N VAL A 76 -8.78 -2.90 5.42
CA VAL A 76 -8.95 -1.63 4.72
C VAL A 76 -10.33 -1.04 4.99
N GLU A 77 -11.35 -1.88 5.14
CA GLU A 77 -12.74 -1.41 5.22
C GLU A 77 -13.33 -1.50 6.64
N ASN A 78 -12.84 -2.41 7.51
CA ASN A 78 -13.18 -2.39 8.95
C ASN A 78 -12.91 -1.03 9.57
N TYR A 79 -11.83 -0.37 9.14
CA TYR A 79 -11.45 0.94 9.66
C TYR A 79 -12.19 2.10 8.95
N LEU A 80 -12.57 1.95 7.68
CA LEU A 80 -13.40 2.96 6.98
C LEU A 80 -14.84 2.99 7.51
N VAL A 81 -15.37 1.87 8.00
CA VAL A 81 -16.78 1.75 8.43
C VAL A 81 -16.95 1.93 9.95
N ASN A 82 -16.01 1.47 10.78
CA ASN A 82 -16.21 1.49 12.24
C ASN A 82 -15.72 2.75 12.94
N GLU A 83 -14.90 3.57 12.29
CA GLU A 83 -14.22 4.63 13.00
C GLU A 83 -14.64 6.04 12.54
N SER A 84 -15.71 6.54 13.16
CA SER A 84 -16.08 7.96 13.12
C SER A 84 -15.09 8.78 13.95
N PHE A 85 -13.95 9.13 13.36
CA PHE A 85 -12.95 9.94 14.05
C PHE A 85 -13.07 11.43 13.78
N ALA A 86 -12.43 12.20 14.66
CA ALA A 86 -12.07 13.56 14.33
C ALA A 86 -11.19 13.52 13.07
N LEU A 87 -11.47 14.39 12.10
CA LEU A 87 -10.76 14.53 10.82
C LEU A 87 -9.30 14.99 10.99
N LYS A 88 -8.47 14.19 11.65
CA LYS A 88 -7.04 14.36 11.80
C LYS A 88 -6.34 13.24 11.04
N GLY A 89 -5.17 13.54 10.46
CA GLY A 89 -4.51 12.65 9.49
C GLY A 89 -5.08 12.77 8.06
N ARG A 90 -4.94 11.70 7.27
CA ARG A 90 -5.31 11.67 5.83
C ARG A 90 -6.65 11.00 5.52
N GLN A 91 -7.50 10.80 6.52
CA GLN A 91 -8.82 10.15 6.37
C GLN A 91 -9.65 10.74 5.22
N ARG A 92 -9.66 12.07 5.06
CA ARG A 92 -10.37 12.74 3.95
C ARG A 92 -9.87 12.33 2.57
N ASP A 93 -8.57 12.13 2.40
CA ASP A 93 -8.01 11.69 1.11
C ASP A 93 -8.46 10.26 0.81
N VAL A 94 -8.45 9.38 1.81
CA VAL A 94 -8.91 7.99 1.67
C VAL A 94 -10.40 7.94 1.32
N ASP A 95 -11.23 8.69 2.03
CA ASP A 95 -12.69 8.76 1.83
C ASP A 95 -13.07 9.27 0.44
N GLN A 96 -12.28 10.20 -0.11
CA GLN A 96 -12.55 10.84 -1.39
C GLN A 96 -11.84 10.15 -2.57
N ALA A 97 -10.90 9.24 -2.31
CA ALA A 97 -10.13 8.57 -3.35
C ALA A 97 -11.02 7.81 -4.33
N SER A 98 -10.81 8.00 -5.64
CA SER A 98 -11.51 7.21 -6.65
C SER A 98 -11.09 5.73 -6.62
N MET A 99 -9.82 5.49 -6.30
CA MET A 99 -9.22 4.17 -6.14
C MET A 99 -8.26 4.16 -4.95
N ILE A 100 -8.08 2.99 -4.35
CA ILE A 100 -7.07 2.74 -3.32
C ILE A 100 -6.12 1.67 -3.85
N LEU A 101 -4.81 1.93 -3.80
CA LEU A 101 -3.78 0.95 -4.09
C LEU A 101 -3.21 0.45 -2.76
N HIS A 102 -3.71 -0.69 -2.31
CA HIS A 102 -3.22 -1.37 -1.12
C HIS A 102 -1.92 -2.13 -1.44
N ILE A 103 -0.88 -1.93 -0.64
CA ILE A 103 0.41 -2.60 -0.78
C ILE A 103 0.56 -3.62 0.34
N GLU A 104 0.46 -4.89 -0.04
CA GLU A 104 0.64 -6.03 0.87
C GLU A 104 2.12 -6.27 1.16
N GLU A 105 2.97 -6.19 0.14
CA GLU A 105 4.39 -6.54 0.26
C GLU A 105 5.25 -5.64 -0.62
N VAL A 106 6.33 -5.11 -0.04
CA VAL A 106 7.49 -4.60 -0.78
C VAL A 106 8.73 -5.25 -0.20
N TRP A 107 9.39 -6.07 -1.00
CA TRP A 107 10.60 -6.77 -0.59
C TRP A 107 11.75 -6.49 -1.55
N LEU A 108 12.93 -6.29 -0.99
CA LEU A 108 14.16 -6.05 -1.72
C LEU A 108 15.25 -6.96 -1.15
N GLU A 109 16.05 -7.57 -2.04
CA GLU A 109 17.25 -8.28 -1.60
C GLU A 109 18.18 -7.31 -0.87
N ARG A 110 18.90 -7.84 0.12
CA ARG A 110 19.72 -7.04 1.05
C ARG A 110 20.68 -6.08 0.32
N LEU A 111 21.31 -6.54 -0.76
CA LEU A 111 22.26 -5.75 -1.54
C LEU A 111 21.62 -4.60 -2.35
N TYR A 112 20.30 -4.64 -2.54
CA TYR A 112 19.54 -3.62 -3.25
C TYR A 112 18.67 -2.76 -2.32
N ARG A 113 18.76 -2.93 -1.00
CA ARG A 113 18.09 -2.04 -0.04
C ARG A 113 18.69 -0.63 -0.06
N GLY A 114 17.92 0.37 0.35
CA GLY A 114 18.33 1.78 0.33
C GLY A 114 17.88 2.54 -0.93
N GLU A 115 18.29 3.81 -1.02
CA GLU A 115 18.04 4.71 -2.18
C GLU A 115 16.57 4.83 -2.60
N ALA A 116 15.63 4.69 -1.66
CA ALA A 116 14.20 4.78 -1.92
C ALA A 116 13.70 3.85 -3.05
N ARG A 117 14.35 2.70 -3.28
CA ARG A 117 13.95 1.76 -4.35
C ARG A 117 12.54 1.21 -4.17
N GLY A 118 12.07 1.04 -2.93
CA GLY A 118 10.67 0.70 -2.64
C GLY A 118 9.69 1.76 -3.18
N LEU A 119 9.92 3.03 -2.86
CA LEU A 119 9.14 4.14 -3.41
C LEU A 119 9.24 4.21 -4.94
N TRP A 120 10.42 3.97 -5.52
CA TRP A 120 10.57 3.89 -6.97
C TRP A 120 9.68 2.80 -7.58
N MET A 121 9.60 1.61 -6.96
CA MET A 121 8.71 0.54 -7.41
C MET A 121 7.24 0.98 -7.34
N LEU A 122 6.81 1.67 -6.28
CA LEU A 122 5.44 2.18 -6.17
C LEU A 122 5.11 3.24 -7.24
N ARG A 123 6.05 4.15 -7.51
CA ARG A 123 5.93 5.14 -8.60
C ARG A 123 5.81 4.46 -9.96
N GLU A 124 6.65 3.47 -10.20
CA GLU A 124 6.67 2.74 -11.46
C GLU A 124 5.40 1.90 -11.65
N LEU A 125 4.91 1.27 -10.59
CA LEU A 125 3.61 0.59 -10.55
C LEU A 125 2.48 1.56 -10.92
N ALA A 126 2.37 2.69 -10.23
CA ALA A 126 1.35 3.70 -10.50
C ALA A 126 1.42 4.23 -11.94
N ARG A 127 2.63 4.40 -12.48
CA ARG A 127 2.88 4.82 -13.86
C ARG A 127 2.41 3.77 -14.86
N GLN A 128 2.78 2.49 -14.67
CA GLN A 128 2.41 1.41 -15.58
C GLN A 128 0.89 1.15 -15.58
N LEU A 129 0.23 1.30 -14.44
CA LEU A 129 -1.22 1.21 -14.29
C LEU A 129 -1.96 2.48 -14.72
N ARG A 130 -1.25 3.57 -15.02
CA ARG A 130 -1.81 4.89 -15.37
C ARG A 130 -2.77 5.43 -14.30
N LEU A 131 -2.42 5.25 -13.04
CA LEU A 131 -3.27 5.68 -11.93
C LEU A 131 -3.43 7.21 -11.91
N PRO A 132 -4.66 7.73 -11.71
CA PRO A 132 -4.88 9.17 -11.56
C PRO A 132 -4.28 9.69 -10.25
N GLY A 133 -4.15 11.02 -10.14
CA GLY A 133 -3.42 11.65 -9.04
C GLY A 133 -4.10 11.53 -7.68
N ASP A 134 -5.43 11.40 -7.67
CA ASP A 134 -6.28 11.25 -6.49
C ASP A 134 -6.31 9.82 -5.92
N VAL A 135 -5.64 8.86 -6.58
CA VAL A 135 -5.47 7.52 -6.01
C VAL A 135 -4.60 7.60 -4.78
N VAL A 136 -5.05 6.95 -3.71
CA VAL A 136 -4.30 6.81 -2.47
C VAL A 136 -3.56 5.47 -2.49
N VAL A 137 -2.25 5.51 -2.30
CA VAL A 137 -1.44 4.33 -2.01
C VAL A 137 -1.44 4.12 -0.51
N MET A 138 -1.79 2.93 -0.06
CA MET A 138 -1.92 2.60 1.35
C MET A 138 -1.11 1.35 1.67
N LEU A 139 -0.40 1.35 2.79
CA LEU A 139 0.40 0.22 3.25
C LEU A 139 0.33 0.11 4.77
N GLN A 140 0.39 -1.11 5.28
CA GLN A 140 0.60 -1.37 6.70
C GLN A 140 2.09 -1.64 6.93
N ALA A 141 2.73 -0.88 7.81
CA ALA A 141 4.05 -1.21 8.31
C ALA A 141 3.95 -2.45 9.22
N GLY A 142 4.05 -3.64 8.62
CA GLY A 142 3.92 -4.91 9.32
C GLY A 142 5.27 -5.52 9.76
N PRO A 143 5.23 -6.58 10.60
CA PRO A 143 6.40 -7.38 10.90
C PRO A 143 6.93 -8.02 9.61
N LEU A 144 8.26 -8.14 9.51
CA LEU A 144 8.90 -8.84 8.40
C LEU A 144 8.45 -10.31 8.45
N SER A 145 7.55 -10.70 7.54
CA SER A 145 6.85 -12.01 7.54
C SER A 145 7.76 -13.23 7.35
N ARG A 146 9.09 -13.05 7.42
CA ARG A 146 10.10 -14.11 7.38
C ARG A 146 11.05 -14.13 8.57
N GLU A 147 10.92 -13.21 9.53
CA GLU A 147 11.76 -13.19 10.75
C GLU A 147 11.02 -13.75 11.99
N GLU A 148 9.77 -14.18 11.85
CA GLU A 148 9.00 -14.90 12.90
C GLU A 148 9.54 -16.31 13.23
N GLN A 149 10.70 -16.73 12.70
CA GLN A 149 11.34 -18.00 13.06
C GLN A 149 12.70 -17.88 13.75
N GLY A 150 13.14 -16.69 14.16
CA GLY A 150 14.36 -16.63 14.94
C GLY A 150 14.77 -15.24 15.41
N GLN A 151 14.48 -14.98 16.69
CA GLN A 151 15.21 -14.04 17.54
C GLN A 151 15.47 -12.64 16.94
N GLU A 152 14.48 -11.75 17.01
CA GLU A 152 14.77 -10.32 16.96
C GLU A 152 15.48 -9.92 18.27
N THR A 153 16.81 -9.89 18.26
CA THR A 153 17.54 -9.07 19.24
C THR A 153 17.29 -7.61 18.87
N PRO A 154 16.83 -6.75 19.79
CA PRO A 154 16.73 -5.33 19.53
C PRO A 154 18.12 -4.79 19.17
N GLU A 155 18.33 -4.36 17.93
CA GLU A 155 19.54 -3.64 17.55
C GLU A 155 19.56 -2.27 18.25
N SER A 156 20.75 -1.87 18.74
CA SER A 156 21.27 -0.53 19.15
C SER A 156 20.31 0.56 19.64
N ASP A 157 19.22 0.81 18.93
CA ASP A 157 18.36 2.00 19.06
C ASP A 157 17.04 1.69 19.79
N GLY A 158 16.84 0.46 20.25
CA GLY A 158 15.67 0.06 21.05
C GLY A 158 14.34 0.04 20.30
N LYS A 159 14.36 0.27 18.97
CA LYS A 159 13.18 0.25 18.11
C LYS A 159 12.93 -1.12 17.51
N SER A 160 11.67 -1.52 17.43
CA SER A 160 11.26 -2.76 16.75
C SER A 160 11.44 -2.66 15.23
N ALA A 161 11.43 -3.80 14.53
CA ALA A 161 11.47 -3.82 13.06
C ALA A 161 10.30 -3.04 12.43
N HIS A 162 9.11 -3.14 13.01
CA HIS A 162 7.91 -2.43 12.54
C HIS A 162 8.07 -0.90 12.65
N GLU A 163 8.60 -0.39 13.77
CA GLU A 163 8.84 1.04 13.98
C GLU A 163 9.84 1.60 12.98
N ARG A 164 10.90 0.82 12.68
CA ARG A 164 11.91 1.21 11.70
C ARG A 164 11.33 1.30 10.29
N ILE A 165 10.47 0.35 9.91
CA ILE A 165 9.80 0.33 8.61
C ILE A 165 8.80 1.49 8.50
N ALA A 166 7.98 1.72 9.53
CA ALA A 166 7.06 2.85 9.58
C ALA A 166 7.81 4.20 9.46
N CYS A 167 8.89 4.38 10.24
CA CYS A 167 9.75 5.57 10.15
C CYS A 167 10.35 5.75 8.76
N HIS A 168 10.70 4.65 8.08
CA HIS A 168 11.25 4.70 6.72
C HIS A 168 10.22 5.22 5.72
N TRP A 169 9.00 4.67 5.72
CA TRP A 169 7.92 5.14 4.84
C TRP A 169 7.51 6.58 5.13
N LYS A 170 7.48 6.99 6.41
CA LYS A 170 7.24 8.39 6.79
C LYS A 170 8.29 9.35 6.20
N LYS A 171 9.57 8.99 6.24
CA LYS A 171 10.64 9.76 5.58
C LYS A 171 10.50 9.84 4.06
N LEU A 172 9.78 8.89 3.45
CA LEU A 172 9.49 8.87 2.02
C LEU A 172 8.23 9.66 1.65
N GLY A 173 7.59 10.31 2.64
CA GLY A 173 6.43 11.19 2.45
C GLY A 173 5.09 10.53 2.76
N PHE A 174 5.06 9.28 3.22
CA PHE A 174 3.81 8.68 3.69
C PHE A 174 3.41 9.25 5.04
N ASP A 175 2.12 9.43 5.27
CA ASP A 175 1.59 9.88 6.55
C ASP A 175 0.60 8.85 7.11
N GLU A 176 0.43 8.90 8.43
CA GLU A 176 -0.63 8.15 9.12
C GLU A 176 -1.99 8.56 8.53
N TRP A 177 -2.78 7.57 8.14
CA TRP A 177 -4.10 7.86 7.58
C TRP A 177 -5.16 8.03 8.69
N SER A 178 -4.96 7.40 9.85
CA SER A 178 -5.84 7.45 11.03
C SER A 178 -5.03 7.68 12.31
N ASP A 179 -5.62 8.42 13.27
CA ASP A 179 -5.06 8.65 14.61
C ASP A 179 -5.13 7.39 15.51
N SER A 180 -5.93 6.38 15.16
CA SER A 180 -6.13 5.15 15.95
C SER A 180 -5.13 4.04 15.66
N ASP A 181 -4.49 4.08 14.49
CA ASP A 181 -3.57 3.05 14.02
C ASP A 181 -2.47 3.67 13.15
N ASP A 182 -1.38 4.04 13.83
CA ASP A 182 -0.21 4.72 13.25
C ASP A 182 0.66 3.81 12.36
N ALA A 183 0.36 2.50 12.35
CA ALA A 183 1.05 1.52 11.52
C ALA A 183 0.57 1.57 10.06
N TRP A 184 -0.64 2.07 9.83
CA TRP A 184 -1.14 2.28 8.48
C TRP A 184 -0.75 3.64 7.95
N LEU A 185 -0.13 3.61 6.78
CA LEU A 185 0.44 4.80 6.15
C LEU A 185 -0.13 4.95 4.74
N CYS A 186 -0.34 6.19 4.32
CA CYS A 186 -0.84 6.48 2.99
C CYS A 186 -0.18 7.69 2.33
N LEU A 187 -0.23 7.71 1.00
CA LEU A 187 0.32 8.75 0.15
C LEU A 187 -0.47 8.86 -1.15
N ARG A 188 -0.79 10.07 -1.61
CA ARG A 188 -1.44 10.26 -2.91
C ARG A 188 -0.46 10.09 -4.07
N VAL A 189 -0.98 9.62 -5.21
CA VAL A 189 -0.16 9.41 -6.41
C VAL A 189 0.44 10.70 -6.98
N ASP A 190 -0.21 11.84 -6.85
CA ASP A 190 0.33 13.13 -7.27
C ASP A 190 1.51 13.60 -6.40
N GLU A 191 1.42 13.38 -5.09
CA GLU A 191 2.49 13.69 -4.12
C GLU A 191 3.69 12.76 -4.29
N MET A 192 3.47 11.49 -4.63
CA MET A 192 4.55 10.58 -5.00
C MET A 192 5.37 11.11 -6.18
N LYS A 193 4.79 11.87 -7.11
CA LYS A 193 5.50 12.34 -8.32
C LYS A 193 6.42 13.53 -8.05
N GLN A 194 6.30 14.19 -6.90
CA GLN A 194 7.17 15.30 -6.55
C GLN A 194 8.51 14.77 -5.99
N PRO A 195 9.66 15.28 -6.46
CA PRO A 195 10.91 15.05 -5.76
C PRO A 195 10.83 15.71 -4.38
N ALA A 196 11.28 15.00 -3.34
CA ALA A 196 11.42 15.55 -2.00
C ALA A 196 12.41 16.73 -2.04
N GLY A 197 11.90 17.95 -2.27
CA GLY A 197 12.75 19.12 -2.52
C GLY A 197 12.07 20.37 -3.06
N SER A 198 10.79 20.35 -3.47
CA SER A 198 10.08 21.59 -3.84
C SER A 198 9.25 22.15 -2.68
N THR A 199 9.91 22.50 -1.57
CA THR A 199 9.45 23.67 -0.81
C THR A 199 9.73 24.89 -1.67
N ALA A 200 8.77 25.27 -2.51
CA ALA A 200 8.71 26.63 -3.03
C ALA A 200 8.41 27.55 -1.84
N GLN A 201 9.46 28.04 -1.20
CA GLN A 201 9.38 29.28 -0.42
C GLN A 201 8.90 30.39 -1.35
N GLY A 202 7.97 31.20 -0.84
CA GLY A 202 7.25 32.21 -1.59
C GLY A 202 8.08 33.41 -2.03
N GLY A 203 7.42 34.23 -2.84
CA GLY A 203 7.80 35.60 -3.17
C GLY A 203 6.53 36.34 -3.56
N ALA A 204 5.81 36.80 -2.53
CA ALA A 204 4.94 37.98 -2.65
C ALA A 204 5.83 39.23 -2.59
#